data_AF-A0A956S0T2-F1
#
_entry.id   AF-A0A956S0T2-F1
#
_cell.length_a   1.000
_cell.length_b   1.000
_cell.length_c   1.000
_cell.angle_alpha   90.00
_cell.angle_beta   90.00
_cell.angle_gamma   90.00
#
_symmetry.space_group_name_H-M   'P 1'
#
loop_
_entity.id
_entity.type
_entity.pdbx_description
1 polymer ?
#
loop_
_entity_poly.entity_id
_entity_poly.type
_entity_poly.pdbx_seq_one_letter_code
_entity_poly.pdbx_strand_id
1 'polypeptide(L)'
;MTTPSAPPPVERFHRVLVDEIARRRPDYLRRPFTVAEIYQTLVPYRSHREVLGVQMNGDYEDALLRLLAGAGELVHLQSEPALGELRRELESRNPNTGLFREFAAAEVRLNPDRLPSDVRARAADTGAMPASNPAFASDAASPESPARTEYHPPLEHQAPREPRATWEYPARRESQAAPEHPAPLELHP
;
A
#
# COMPACT_ATOMS: atom_id res chain seq x y z
N MET A 1 -23.17 13.97 -24.35
CA MET A 1 -23.50 12.67 -23.72
C MET A 1 -22.26 12.24 -22.95
N THR A 2 -22.19 12.52 -21.65
CA THR A 2 -21.04 12.13 -20.82
C THR A 2 -21.29 10.70 -20.37
N THR A 3 -20.50 9.75 -20.90
CA THR A 3 -20.47 8.36 -20.44
C THR A 3 -20.26 8.33 -18.92
N PRO A 4 -20.94 7.45 -18.16
CA PRO A 4 -20.60 7.26 -16.76
C PRO A 4 -19.15 6.79 -16.70
N SER A 5 -18.25 7.69 -16.28
CA SER A 5 -16.85 7.37 -16.09
C SER A 5 -16.76 6.19 -15.13
N ALA A 6 -16.05 5.14 -15.52
CA ALA A 6 -15.72 4.06 -14.61
C ALA A 6 -15.17 4.65 -13.29
N PRO A 7 -15.45 4.04 -12.13
CA PRO A 7 -15.00 4.57 -10.86
C PRO A 7 -13.47 4.76 -10.89
N PRO A 8 -12.97 5.91 -10.42
CA PRO A 8 -11.55 6.19 -10.37
C PRO A 8 -10.81 5.06 -9.65
N PRO A 9 -9.54 4.78 -10.00
CA PRO A 9 -8.75 3.70 -9.39
C PRO A 9 -8.78 3.70 -7.86
N VAL A 10 -8.85 4.89 -7.26
CA VAL A 10 -8.96 5.12 -5.81
C VAL A 10 -10.22 4.51 -5.19
N GLU A 11 -11.39 4.67 -5.83
CA GLU A 11 -12.66 4.11 -5.32
C GLU A 11 -12.66 2.59 -5.40
N ARG A 12 -12.11 2.03 -6.49
CA ARG A 12 -11.88 0.58 -6.61
C ARG A 12 -10.94 0.08 -5.53
N PHE A 13 -9.84 0.79 -5.29
CA PHE A 13 -8.90 0.46 -4.22
C PHE A 13 -9.58 0.42 -2.86
N HIS A 14 -10.33 1.47 -2.52
CA HIS A 14 -11.08 1.52 -1.26
C HIS A 14 -12.06 0.35 -1.14
N ARG A 15 -12.80 0.03 -2.19
CA ARG A 15 -13.74 -1.10 -2.17
C ARG A 15 -13.03 -2.43 -1.90
N VAL A 16 -11.90 -2.68 -2.58
CA VAL A 16 -11.09 -3.89 -2.36
C VAL A 16 -10.54 -3.93 -0.94
N LEU A 17 -10.04 -2.79 -0.43
CA LEU A 17 -9.52 -2.67 0.92
C LEU A 17 -10.59 -2.99 1.98
N VAL A 18 -11.78 -2.41 1.84
CA VAL A 18 -12.91 -2.66 2.76
C VAL A 18 -13.33 -4.13 2.73
N ASP A 19 -13.38 -4.74 1.56
CA ASP A 19 -13.74 -6.15 1.38
C ASP A 19 -12.71 -7.09 2.02
N GLU A 20 -11.41 -6.84 1.83
CA GLU A 20 -10.33 -7.59 2.49
C GLU A 20 -10.34 -7.43 4.01
N ILE A 21 -10.57 -6.20 4.50
CA ILE A 21 -10.70 -5.92 5.94
C ILE A 21 -11.92 -6.65 6.51
N ALA A 22 -13.09 -6.55 5.88
CA ALA A 22 -14.31 -7.20 6.36
C ALA A 22 -14.19 -8.72 6.39
N ARG A 23 -13.43 -9.32 5.46
CA ARG A 23 -13.20 -10.77 5.40
C ARG A 23 -12.13 -11.28 6.37
N ARG A 24 -10.99 -10.59 6.47
CA ARG A 24 -9.81 -11.13 7.19
C ARG A 24 -9.56 -10.50 8.54
N ARG A 25 -9.89 -9.21 8.70
CA ARG A 25 -9.55 -8.41 9.89
C ARG A 25 -10.66 -7.40 10.21
N PRO A 26 -11.87 -7.85 10.57
CA PRO A 26 -13.02 -6.96 10.77
C PRO A 26 -12.79 -5.89 11.86
N ASP A 27 -11.84 -6.12 12.78
CA ASP A 27 -11.43 -5.13 13.79
C ASP A 27 -10.94 -3.79 13.19
N TYR A 28 -10.31 -3.83 12.01
CA TYR A 28 -9.81 -2.63 11.32
C TYR A 28 -10.92 -1.79 10.68
N LEU A 29 -12.17 -2.26 10.69
CA LEU A 29 -13.32 -1.40 10.37
C LEU A 29 -13.52 -0.28 11.40
N ARG A 30 -12.98 -0.45 12.61
CA ARG A 30 -13.14 0.50 13.73
C ARG A 30 -11.82 0.97 14.32
N ARG A 31 -10.76 0.17 14.21
CA ARG A 31 -9.44 0.48 14.75
C ARG A 31 -8.51 1.05 13.68
N PRO A 32 -7.56 1.92 14.06
CA PRO A 32 -6.50 2.32 13.16
C PRO A 32 -5.62 1.12 12.78
N PHE A 33 -5.06 1.18 11.59
CA PHE A 33 -4.01 0.29 11.08
C PHE A 33 -2.98 1.12 10.33
N THR A 34 -1.82 0.54 10.01
CA THR A 34 -0.71 1.32 9.43
C THR A 34 -0.73 1.36 7.91
N VAL A 35 -0.10 2.38 7.32
CA VAL A 35 0.13 2.43 5.86
C VAL A 35 0.86 1.19 5.36
N ALA A 36 1.85 0.70 6.12
CA ALA A 36 2.57 -0.55 5.85
C ALA A 36 1.62 -1.73 5.62
N GLU A 37 0.63 -1.89 6.50
CA GLU A 37 -0.29 -3.02 6.44
C GLU A 37 -1.13 -3.01 5.17
N ILE A 38 -1.45 -1.84 4.61
CA ILE A 38 -2.20 -1.73 3.36
C ILE A 38 -1.46 -2.42 2.22
N TYR A 39 -0.20 -2.06 1.97
CA TYR A 39 0.53 -2.58 0.80
C TYR A 39 1.26 -3.90 1.05
N GLN A 40 1.52 -4.26 2.32
CA GLN A 40 2.20 -5.52 2.66
C GLN A 40 1.22 -6.67 2.91
N THR A 41 0.05 -6.38 3.51
CA THR A 41 -0.83 -7.42 4.04
C THR A 41 -2.23 -7.39 3.43
N LEU A 42 -2.89 -6.22 3.43
CA LEU A 42 -4.31 -6.12 3.08
C LEU A 42 -4.52 -6.15 1.57
N VAL A 43 -3.83 -5.28 0.83
CA VAL A 43 -3.95 -5.15 -0.62
C VAL A 43 -2.57 -5.18 -1.30
N PRO A 44 -1.82 -6.29 -1.24
CA PRO A 44 -0.53 -6.39 -1.94
C PRO A 44 -0.70 -6.31 -3.46
N TYR A 45 0.17 -5.55 -4.13
CA TYR A 45 0.11 -5.33 -5.59
C TYR A 45 0.00 -6.62 -6.40
N ARG A 46 0.88 -7.60 -6.17
CA ARG A 46 0.94 -8.83 -6.98
C ARG A 46 -0.36 -9.62 -6.98
N SER A 47 -1.07 -9.65 -5.86
CA SER A 47 -2.31 -10.42 -5.70
C SER A 47 -3.56 -9.65 -6.12
N HIS A 48 -3.51 -8.32 -6.13
CA HIS A 48 -4.70 -7.47 -6.34
C HIS A 48 -4.67 -6.66 -7.64
N ARG A 49 -3.57 -6.68 -8.41
CA ARG A 49 -3.45 -5.87 -9.64
C ARG A 49 -4.59 -6.07 -10.64
N GLU A 50 -5.06 -7.31 -10.78
CA GLU A 50 -6.15 -7.66 -11.71
C GLU A 50 -7.49 -7.12 -11.23
N VAL A 51 -7.80 -7.27 -9.94
CA VAL A 51 -9.05 -6.78 -9.33
C VAL A 51 -9.08 -5.25 -9.28
N LEU A 52 -7.94 -4.62 -9.05
CA LEU A 52 -7.80 -3.16 -9.08
C LEU A 52 -7.85 -2.61 -10.52
N GLY A 53 -7.57 -3.44 -11.52
CA GLY A 53 -7.46 -3.03 -12.92
C GLY A 53 -6.26 -2.12 -13.18
N VAL A 54 -5.16 -2.36 -12.47
CA VAL A 54 -3.88 -1.65 -12.63
C VAL A 54 -2.90 -2.52 -13.40
N GLN A 55 -2.23 -1.94 -14.39
CA GLN A 55 -1.27 -2.67 -15.22
C GLN A 55 0.15 -2.53 -14.71
N MET A 56 0.49 -1.35 -14.17
CA MET A 56 1.82 -1.05 -13.65
C MET A 56 1.80 -0.84 -12.14
N ASN A 57 2.94 -1.08 -11.49
CA ASN A 57 3.10 -0.77 -10.07
C ASN A 57 2.92 0.73 -9.78
N GLY A 58 3.30 1.60 -10.73
CA GLY A 58 3.07 3.04 -10.61
C GLY A 58 1.59 3.42 -10.52
N ASP A 59 0.71 2.74 -11.26
CA ASP A 59 -0.74 2.99 -11.20
C ASP A 59 -1.32 2.59 -9.82
N TYR A 60 -0.79 1.50 -9.25
CA TYR A 60 -1.13 1.07 -7.89
C TYR A 60 -0.65 2.08 -6.85
N GLU A 61 0.59 2.55 -6.97
CA GLU A 61 1.19 3.50 -6.04
C GLU A 61 0.52 4.86 -6.10
N ASP A 62 0.18 5.36 -7.30
CA ASP A 62 -0.61 6.60 -7.47
C ASP A 62 -2.00 6.47 -6.84
N ALA A 63 -2.69 5.35 -7.05
CA ALA A 63 -4.00 5.12 -6.44
C ALA A 63 -3.93 5.08 -4.90
N LEU A 64 -2.92 4.41 -4.34
CA LEU A 64 -2.69 4.36 -2.90
C LEU A 64 -2.30 5.73 -2.35
N LEU A 65 -1.42 6.47 -3.03
CA LEU A 65 -1.00 7.81 -2.63
C LEU A 65 -2.20 8.77 -2.57
N ARG A 66 -3.05 8.76 -3.60
CA ARG A 66 -4.30 9.56 -3.62
C ARG A 66 -5.27 9.16 -2.52
N LEU A 67 -5.42 7.86 -2.27
CA LEU A 67 -6.27 7.36 -1.18
C LEU A 67 -5.79 7.93 0.16
N LEU A 68 -4.50 7.83 0.46
CA LEU A 68 -3.89 8.33 1.70
C LEU A 68 -3.90 9.86 1.82
N ALA A 69 -3.87 10.58 0.68
CA ALA A 69 -4.02 12.03 0.63
C ALA A 69 -5.46 12.51 0.94
N GLY A 70 -6.40 11.58 1.15
CA GLY A 70 -7.79 11.86 1.50
C GLY A 70 -8.70 12.02 0.29
N ALA A 71 -8.34 11.48 -0.88
CA ALA A 71 -9.21 11.52 -2.04
C ALA A 71 -10.57 10.85 -1.74
N GLY A 72 -11.65 11.58 -1.97
CA GLY A 72 -13.03 11.12 -1.71
C GLY A 72 -13.37 10.93 -0.23
N GLU A 73 -12.52 11.39 0.70
CA GLU A 73 -12.67 11.21 2.15
C GLU A 73 -12.88 9.74 2.54
N LEU A 74 -12.30 8.82 1.76
CA LEU A 74 -12.51 7.37 1.92
C LEU A 74 -11.75 6.84 3.14
N VAL A 75 -10.58 7.41 3.41
CA VAL A 75 -9.74 7.12 4.57
C VAL A 75 -9.21 8.40 5.19
N HIS A 76 -8.84 8.31 6.47
CA HIS A 76 -8.28 9.40 7.27
C HIS A 76 -6.91 8.98 7.79
N LEU A 77 -5.86 9.64 7.29
CA LEU A 77 -4.51 9.53 7.82
C LEU A 77 -4.41 10.35 9.11
N GLN A 78 -4.03 9.73 10.22
CA GLN A 78 -3.97 10.38 11.54
C GLN A 78 -2.80 11.36 11.68
N SER A 79 -1.76 11.21 10.85
CA SER A 79 -0.61 12.09 10.85
C SER A 79 -0.84 13.26 9.88
N GLU A 80 -1.20 14.43 10.43
CA GLU A 80 -1.30 15.68 9.67
C GLU A 80 -0.03 16.05 8.88
N PRO A 81 1.20 15.97 9.45
CA PRO A 81 2.39 16.31 8.67
C PRO A 81 2.58 15.35 7.48
N ALA A 82 2.32 14.05 7.66
CA ALA A 82 2.36 13.08 6.57
C ALA A 82 1.30 13.40 5.50
N LEU A 83 0.07 13.71 5.91
CA LEU A 83 -1.01 14.08 4.99
C LEU A 83 -0.65 15.32 4.16
N GLY A 84 -0.03 16.31 4.79
CA GLY A 84 0.46 17.52 4.14
C GLY A 84 1.53 17.22 3.07
N GLU A 85 2.50 16.36 3.39
CA GLU A 85 3.54 15.96 2.41
C GLU A 85 2.96 15.19 1.23
N LEU A 86 2.06 14.22 1.48
CA LEU A 86 1.44 13.44 0.41
C LEU A 86 0.61 14.31 -0.53
N ARG A 87 -0.09 15.32 0.00
CA ARG A 87 -0.85 16.29 -0.81
C ARG A 87 0.07 17.18 -1.64
N ARG A 88 1.12 17.74 -1.02
CA ARG A 88 2.14 18.53 -1.73
C ARG A 88 2.77 17.72 -2.86
N GLU A 89 3.09 16.46 -2.62
CA GLU A 89 3.69 15.59 -3.63
C GLU A 89 2.76 15.38 -4.82
N LEU A 90 1.46 15.16 -4.60
CA LEU A 90 0.47 15.01 -5.67
C LEU A 90 0.28 16.28 -6.52
N GLU A 91 0.58 17.45 -5.98
CA GLU A 91 0.54 18.73 -6.69
C GLU A 91 1.82 18.99 -7.52
N SER A 92 2.89 18.23 -7.27
CA SER A 92 4.14 18.33 -8.01
C SER A 92 4.00 17.87 -9.46
N ARG A 93 4.80 18.47 -10.36
CA ARG A 93 4.79 18.11 -11.79
C ARG A 93 5.23 16.68 -12.08
N ASN A 94 6.04 16.10 -11.20
CA ASN A 94 6.56 14.75 -11.33
C ASN A 94 6.48 14.04 -9.97
N PRO A 95 5.28 13.60 -9.57
CA PRO A 95 5.02 13.09 -8.22
C PRO A 95 5.78 11.78 -7.98
N ASN A 96 6.41 11.66 -6.82
CA ASN A 96 6.94 10.43 -6.28
C ASN A 96 5.80 9.59 -5.68
N THR A 97 5.24 8.70 -6.51
CA THR A 97 4.15 7.79 -6.10
C THR A 97 4.54 6.87 -4.95
N GLY A 98 5.83 6.64 -4.70
CA GLY A 98 6.34 5.81 -3.61
C GLY A 98 6.48 6.52 -2.26
N LEU A 99 6.21 7.83 -2.18
CA LEU A 99 6.45 8.65 -0.97
C LEU A 99 5.74 8.11 0.29
N PHE A 100 4.57 7.49 0.13
CA PHE A 100 3.81 6.91 1.25
C PHE A 100 4.62 5.87 2.07
N ARG A 101 5.67 5.28 1.49
CA ARG A 101 6.54 4.30 2.17
C ARG A 101 7.34 4.93 3.31
N GLU A 102 7.64 6.22 3.24
CA GLU A 102 8.29 6.95 4.34
C GLU A 102 7.36 7.08 5.56
N PHE A 103 6.05 7.04 5.33
CA PHE A 103 5.01 7.09 6.34
C PHE A 103 4.42 5.71 6.64
N ALA A 104 5.20 4.64 6.44
CA ALA A 104 4.78 3.25 6.66
C ALA A 104 4.15 3.01 8.04
N ALA A 105 4.65 3.68 9.09
CA ALA A 105 4.15 3.57 10.45
C ALA A 105 2.96 4.50 10.78
N ALA A 106 2.57 5.39 9.86
CA ALA A 106 1.45 6.30 10.08
C ALA A 106 0.12 5.53 10.15
N GLU A 107 -0.73 5.92 11.09
CA GLU A 107 -2.03 5.31 11.29
C GLU A 107 -3.08 5.83 10.31
N VAL A 108 -3.88 4.92 9.79
CA VAL A 108 -4.97 5.14 8.85
C VAL A 108 -6.26 4.60 9.46
N ARG A 109 -7.36 5.36 9.32
CA ARG A 109 -8.71 4.92 9.66
C ARG A 109 -9.60 4.95 8.43
N LEU A 110 -10.49 3.96 8.30
CA LEU A 110 -11.56 4.02 7.29
C LEU A 110 -12.59 5.08 7.70
N ASN A 111 -13.18 5.76 6.71
CA ASN A 111 -14.31 6.63 6.97
C ASN A 111 -15.61 5.80 7.10
N PRO A 112 -16.26 5.75 8.28
CA PRO A 112 -17.47 4.94 8.49
C PRO A 112 -18.64 5.35 7.60
N ASP A 113 -18.71 6.61 7.16
CA ASP A 113 -19.76 7.11 6.26
C ASP A 113 -19.57 6.67 4.81
N ARG A 114 -18.37 6.19 4.45
CA ARG A 114 -18.05 5.67 3.11
C ARG A 114 -18.10 4.14 3.04
N LEU A 115 -18.43 3.47 4.15
CA LEU A 115 -18.58 2.01 4.17
C LEU A 115 -19.91 1.56 3.55
N PRO A 116 -19.94 0.39 2.87
CA PRO A 116 -21.19 -0.25 2.46
C PRO A 116 -22.12 -0.50 3.65
N SER A 117 -23.43 -0.39 3.45
CA SER A 117 -24.42 -0.48 4.54
C SER A 117 -24.35 -1.80 5.32
N ASP A 118 -24.10 -2.91 4.63
CA ASP A 118 -23.93 -4.24 5.23
C ASP A 118 -22.64 -4.35 6.07
N VAL A 119 -21.53 -3.80 5.59
CA VAL A 119 -20.25 -3.76 6.32
C VAL A 119 -20.37 -2.83 7.54
N ARG A 120 -21.01 -1.68 7.37
CA ARG A 120 -21.29 -0.73 8.45
C ARG A 120 -22.18 -1.35 9.54
N ALA A 121 -23.20 -2.11 9.16
CA ALA A 121 -24.05 -2.84 10.10
C ALA A 121 -23.23 -3.86 10.92
N ARG A 122 -22.33 -4.62 10.28
CA ARG A 122 -21.43 -5.56 10.96
C ARG A 122 -20.44 -4.86 11.90
N ALA A 123 -19.91 -3.70 11.49
CA ALA A 123 -19.05 -2.91 12.35
C ALA A 123 -19.80 -2.39 13.60
N ALA A 124 -21.09 -2.07 13.47
CA ALA A 124 -21.94 -1.62 14.57
C ALA A 124 -22.39 -2.77 15.50
N ASP A 125 -22.72 -3.94 14.95
CA ASP A 125 -23.25 -5.10 15.68
C ASP A 125 -22.24 -5.69 16.67
N THR A 126 -20.97 -5.77 16.25
CA THR A 126 -19.84 -6.17 17.11
C THR A 126 -19.48 -5.09 18.17
N GLY A 127 -20.33 -4.08 18.37
CA GLY A 127 -20.07 -2.86 19.17
C GLY A 127 -21.00 -2.66 20.37
N ALA A 128 -21.88 -3.59 20.71
CA ALA A 128 -22.61 -3.51 21.96
C ALA A 128 -21.68 -3.84 23.15
N MET A 129 -21.03 -2.82 23.73
CA MET A 129 -20.78 -2.54 25.18
C MET A 129 -19.66 -1.48 25.38
N PRO A 130 -19.68 -0.74 26.52
CA PRO A 130 -20.27 0.58 26.69
C PRO A 130 -19.28 1.74 26.45
N ALA A 131 -19.80 2.96 26.38
CA ALA A 131 -19.02 4.19 26.37
C ALA A 131 -17.99 4.23 27.51
N SER A 132 -16.70 4.18 27.19
CA SER A 132 -15.65 4.60 28.11
C SER A 132 -15.57 6.11 28.12
N ASN A 133 -16.32 6.67 29.08
CA ASN A 133 -16.07 7.86 29.90
C ASN A 133 -14.93 8.80 29.45
N PRO A 134 -15.18 10.11 29.26
CA PRO A 134 -14.14 11.10 28.99
C PRO A 134 -13.41 11.44 30.31
N ALA A 135 -12.46 10.60 30.71
CA ALA A 135 -11.52 10.94 31.77
C ALA A 135 -10.35 11.75 31.17
N PHE A 136 -10.61 13.02 30.90
CA PHE A 136 -9.57 14.03 31.06
C PHE A 136 -9.24 14.11 32.56
N ALA A 137 -8.37 13.22 33.03
CA ALA A 137 -7.68 13.38 34.29
C ALA A 137 -6.26 13.82 33.96
N SER A 138 -6.12 15.13 33.90
CA SER A 138 -4.83 15.82 33.94
C SER A 138 -4.16 15.50 35.27
N ASP A 139 -3.01 14.81 35.23
CA ASP A 139 -2.02 14.75 36.31
C ASP A 139 -0.68 14.37 35.65
N ALA A 140 0.13 15.34 35.22
CA ALA A 140 1.11 16.04 36.04
C ALA A 140 2.10 15.11 36.76
N ALA A 141 3.11 14.60 36.05
CA ALA A 141 4.46 14.41 36.59
C ALA A 141 5.44 13.94 35.49
N SER A 142 6.16 14.88 34.90
CA SER A 142 7.51 14.57 34.40
C SER A 142 8.46 14.55 35.59
N PRO A 143 9.22 13.48 35.79
CA PRO A 143 10.56 13.63 36.31
C PRO A 143 11.55 13.62 35.14
N GLU A 144 12.27 14.73 35.04
CA GLU A 144 13.54 14.82 34.34
C GLU A 144 14.43 13.61 34.68
N SER A 145 15.16 13.11 33.70
CA SER A 145 16.41 12.41 33.95
C SER A 145 17.45 12.74 32.88
N PRO A 146 18.73 12.82 33.29
CA PRO A 146 19.68 13.74 32.73
C PRO A 146 20.75 13.03 31.88
N ALA A 147 21.65 13.85 31.36
CA ALA A 147 22.99 13.49 30.87
C ALA A 147 23.05 12.83 29.48
N ARG A 148 23.16 13.71 28.49
CA ARG A 148 24.29 13.77 27.54
C ARG A 148 25.43 12.79 27.90
N THR A 149 25.45 11.65 27.22
CA THR A 149 26.69 10.91 26.96
C THR A 149 27.02 11.12 25.49
N GLU A 150 28.13 11.81 25.27
CA GLU A 150 28.89 11.79 24.03
C GLU A 150 28.94 10.37 23.43
N TYR A 151 28.32 10.19 22.26
CA TYR A 151 28.67 9.09 21.40
C TYR A 151 29.68 9.61 20.37
N HIS A 152 30.96 9.28 20.61
CA HIS A 152 32.02 9.46 19.63
C HIS A 152 31.77 8.55 18.42
N PRO A 153 31.92 9.03 17.18
CA PRO A 153 31.95 8.15 16.02
C PRO A 153 33.28 7.36 16.02
N PRO A 154 33.28 6.04 15.80
CA PRO A 154 34.50 5.37 15.36
C PRO A 154 34.75 5.73 13.89
N LEU A 155 35.82 6.50 13.66
CA LEU A 155 36.45 6.62 12.36
C LEU A 155 37.01 5.25 11.94
N GLU A 156 36.70 4.90 10.69
CA GLU A 156 37.36 3.94 9.80
C GLU A 156 37.53 2.49 10.28
N HIS A 157 36.78 1.59 9.63
CA HIS A 157 37.39 0.60 8.75
C HIS A 157 36.65 0.59 7.41
N GLN A 158 37.38 0.98 6.37
CA GLN A 158 36.98 0.88 4.97
C GLN A 158 36.74 -0.60 4.63
N ALA A 159 35.48 -0.97 4.37
CA ALA A 159 35.16 -2.20 3.66
C ALA A 159 35.13 -1.89 2.14
N PRO A 160 35.74 -2.73 1.30
CA PRO A 160 35.87 -2.47 -0.13
C PRO A 160 34.50 -2.38 -0.81
N ARG A 161 34.42 -1.43 -1.75
CA ARG A 161 33.31 -1.29 -2.70
C ARG A 161 33.11 -2.63 -3.42
N GLU A 162 31.96 -3.25 -3.20
CA GLU A 162 31.54 -4.36 -4.05
C GLU A 162 31.37 -3.84 -5.49
N PRO A 163 31.94 -4.52 -6.49
CA PRO A 163 31.73 -4.17 -7.88
C PRO A 163 30.25 -4.35 -8.23
N ARG A 164 29.72 -3.38 -8.98
CA ARG A 164 28.44 -3.48 -9.71
C ARG A 164 28.29 -4.90 -10.26
N ALA A 165 27.34 -5.65 -9.71
CA ALA A 165 26.82 -6.86 -10.34
C ALA A 165 26.18 -6.41 -11.65
N THR A 166 26.94 -6.50 -12.74
CA THR A 166 26.41 -6.42 -14.09
C THR A 166 25.44 -7.59 -14.22
N TRP A 167 24.14 -7.30 -14.29
CA TRP A 167 23.14 -8.28 -14.69
C TRP A 167 23.47 -8.72 -16.12
N GLU A 168 24.31 -9.74 -16.26
CA GLU A 168 24.40 -10.52 -17.50
C GLU A 168 23.09 -11.29 -17.63
N TYR A 169 22.32 -10.90 -18.65
CA TYR A 169 21.27 -11.72 -19.23
C TYR A 169 21.84 -13.12 -19.52
N PRO A 170 21.20 -14.23 -19.09
CA PRO A 170 21.48 -15.50 -19.72
C PRO A 170 21.04 -15.40 -21.18
N ALA A 171 22.01 -15.46 -22.09
CA ALA A 171 21.79 -15.62 -23.51
C ALA A 171 20.78 -16.75 -23.71
N ARG A 172 19.62 -16.39 -24.24
CA ARG A 172 18.62 -17.31 -24.74
C ARG A 172 19.34 -18.24 -25.73
N ARG A 173 19.55 -19.50 -25.36
CA ARG A 173 19.91 -20.54 -26.33
C ARG A 173 18.76 -20.57 -27.32
N GLU A 174 19.01 -20.05 -28.51
CA GLU A 174 18.21 -20.30 -29.69
C GLU A 174 18.39 -21.79 -29.99
N SER A 175 17.52 -22.61 -29.38
CA SER A 175 17.29 -23.98 -29.80
C SER A 175 16.71 -23.91 -31.21
N GLN A 176 17.59 -24.02 -32.19
CA GLN A 176 17.24 -24.41 -33.54
C GLN A 176 16.82 -25.89 -33.48
N ALA A 177 15.59 -26.13 -33.03
CA ALA A 177 14.89 -27.38 -33.26
C ALA A 177 14.18 -27.23 -34.61
N ALA A 178 14.66 -27.98 -35.59
CA ALA A 178 14.09 -28.08 -36.92
C ALA A 178 12.59 -28.43 -36.87
N PRO A 179 11.77 -27.93 -37.80
CA PRO A 179 10.45 -28.50 -38.02
C PRO A 179 10.63 -29.91 -38.61
N GLU A 180 10.14 -30.90 -37.88
CA GLU A 180 9.95 -32.26 -38.38
C GLU A 180 9.04 -32.21 -39.61
N HIS A 181 9.61 -32.49 -40.78
CA HIS A 181 8.84 -32.82 -41.97
C HIS A 181 8.26 -34.23 -41.79
N PRO A 182 6.94 -34.43 -41.94
CA PRO A 182 6.39 -35.77 -42.00
C PRO A 182 6.76 -36.41 -43.34
N ALA A 183 7.31 -37.62 -43.30
CA ALA A 183 7.36 -38.51 -44.44
C ALA A 183 5.94 -38.87 -44.92
N PRO A 184 5.75 -39.04 -46.23
CA PRO A 184 5.09 -40.28 -46.66
C PRO A 184 5.86 -40.99 -47.79
N LEU A 185 6.04 -42.29 -47.54
CA LEU A 185 5.91 -43.46 -48.41
C LEU A 185 5.83 -43.29 -49.95
N GLU A 186 6.75 -44.01 -50.60
CA GLU A 186 6.61 -44.81 -51.83
C GLU A 186 6.13 -44.16 -53.14
N LEU A 187 6.93 -44.33 -54.22
CA LEU A 187 6.57 -45.24 -55.32
C LEU A 187 7.71 -45.37 -56.36
N HIS A 188 8.03 -46.63 -56.66
CA HIS A 188 8.82 -47.18 -57.77
C HIS A 188 8.37 -46.63 -59.15
N PRO A 189 9.23 -46.68 -60.20
CA PRO A 189 9.64 -47.93 -60.87
C PRO A 189 11.14 -48.20 -60.93
#